data_AF-A1Z3A5-F1
#
_entry.id   AF-A1Z3A5-F1
#
_cell.length_a   1.000
_cell.length_b   1.000
_cell.length_c   1.000
_cell.angle_alpha   90.00
_cell.angle_beta   90.00
_cell.angle_gamma   90.00
#
_symmetry.space_group_name_H-M   'P 1'
#
loop_
_entity.id
_entity.type
_entity.pdbx_description
1 polymer ?
#
loop_
_entity_poly.entity_id
_entity_poly.type
_entity_poly.pdbx_seq_one_letter_code
_entity_poly.pdbx_strand_id
1 'polypeptide(L)'
;MILLILLLISTMIIIMNFVLKELYTLNKNQFSAFECGFDSIKWYLNSTSNHFFKIGLIFITFDLELMYLMFFIFNTISMKMIWLILNFIFFTLFFEYYMGTLSWNY
;
A
#
# COMPACT_ATOMS: atom_id res chain seq x y z
N MET A 1 -9.59 -0.96 24.09
CA MET A 1 -8.76 -1.63 25.11
C MET A 1 -7.74 -2.59 24.50
N ILE A 2 -8.16 -3.56 23.66
CA ILE A 2 -7.25 -4.53 23.00
C ILE A 2 -6.16 -3.86 22.14
N LEU A 3 -6.50 -2.80 21.38
CA LEU A 3 -5.53 -2.03 20.59
C LEU A 3 -4.40 -1.42 21.44
N LEU A 4 -4.71 -0.92 22.64
CA LEU A 4 -3.69 -0.38 23.56
C LEU A 4 -2.78 -1.48 24.09
N ILE A 5 -3.33 -2.66 24.38
CA ILE A 5 -2.56 -3.83 24.83
C ILE A 5 -1.60 -4.28 23.71
N LEU A 6 -2.07 -4.35 22.46
CA LEU A 6 -1.22 -4.71 21.31
C LEU A 6 -0.08 -3.71 21.08
N LEU A 7 -0.36 -2.41 21.18
CA LEU A 7 0.65 -1.35 21.08
C LEU A 7 1.66 -1.42 22.23
N LEU A 8 1.21 -1.71 23.45
CA LEU A 8 2.11 -1.88 24.60
C LEU A 8 3.02 -3.09 24.42
N ILE A 9 2.50 -4.23 23.95
CA ILE A 9 3.30 -5.43 23.74
C ILE A 9 4.35 -5.18 22.64
N SER A 10 3.97 -4.58 21.51
CA SER A 10 4.91 -4.33 20.41
C SER A 10 6.03 -3.37 20.81
N THR A 11 5.69 -2.30 21.53
CA THR A 11 6.68 -1.33 22.04
C THR A 11 7.62 -1.96 23.06
N MET A 12 7.12 -2.79 23.97
CA MET A 12 7.94 -3.51 24.94
C MET A 12 8.94 -4.46 24.28
N ILE A 13 8.54 -5.18 23.24
CA ILE A 13 9.45 -6.08 22.49
C ILE A 13 10.56 -5.27 21.82
N ILE A 14 10.23 -4.12 21.22
CA ILE A 14 11.22 -3.24 20.58
C ILE A 14 12.22 -2.71 21.62
N ILE A 15 11.74 -2.23 22.77
CA ILE A 15 12.59 -1.72 23.86
C ILE A 15 13.49 -2.83 24.41
N MET A 16 12.95 -4.02 24.64
CA MET A 16 13.73 -5.18 25.08
C MET A 16 14.87 -5.48 24.11
N ASN A 17 14.61 -5.45 22.79
CA ASN A 17 15.64 -5.65 21.77
C ASN A 17 16.74 -4.56 21.84
N PHE A 18 16.37 -3.29 22.02
CA PHE A 18 17.36 -2.22 22.19
C PHE A 18 18.20 -2.36 23.46
N VAL A 19 17.62 -2.81 24.57
CA VAL A 19 18.34 -3.01 25.84
C VAL A 19 19.25 -4.23 25.79
N LEU A 20 18.81 -5.33 25.15
CA LEU A 20 19.57 -6.57 25.04
C LEU A 20 20.66 -6.53 23.96
N LYS A 21 20.63 -5.55 23.07
CA LYS A 21 21.65 -5.39 22.03
C LYS A 21 22.99 -5.05 22.66
N GLU A 22 23.90 -6.03 22.74
CA GLU A 22 25.31 -5.78 22.99
C GLU A 22 25.82 -4.78 21.95
N LEU A 23 26.58 -3.77 22.40
CA LEU A 23 27.27 -2.82 21.54
C LEU A 23 28.43 -3.54 20.85
N TYR A 24 28.12 -4.47 19.94
CA TYR A 24 29.10 -5.04 19.03
C TYR A 24 29.82 -3.89 18.33
N THR A 25 31.14 -4.01 18.15
CA THR A 25 31.93 -3.03 17.41
C THR A 25 31.29 -2.84 16.04
N LEU A 26 30.61 -1.70 15.90
CA LEU A 26 29.77 -1.38 14.77
C LEU A 26 30.66 -1.12 13.56
N ASN A 27 31.00 -2.20 12.85
CA ASN A 27 31.79 -2.10 11.64
C ASN A 27 30.94 -1.44 10.55
N LYS A 28 31.54 -0.48 9.82
CA LYS A 28 30.87 0.28 8.75
C LYS A 28 30.13 -0.62 7.74
N ASN A 29 30.66 -1.80 7.46
CA ASN A 29 30.10 -2.77 6.51
C ASN A 29 28.84 -3.49 7.03
N GLN A 30 28.57 -3.45 8.35
CA GLN A 30 27.33 -3.98 8.93
C GLN A 30 26.19 -2.95 8.91
N PHE A 31 26.51 -1.66 8.82
CA PHE A 31 25.54 -0.56 8.77
C PHE A 31 25.27 -0.06 7.35
N SER A 32 26.10 -0.42 6.37
CA SER A 32 25.83 -0.14 4.96
C SER A 32 24.65 -0.96 4.44
N ALA A 33 23.93 -0.41 3.46
CA ALA A 33 22.89 -1.14 2.75
C ALA A 33 23.45 -2.45 2.18
N PHE A 34 22.66 -3.51 2.25
CA PHE A 34 23.05 -4.78 1.66
C PHE A 34 22.93 -4.70 0.13
N GLU A 35 24.04 -4.36 -0.52
CA GLU A 35 24.18 -4.37 -1.97
C GLU A 35 25.26 -5.37 -2.38
N CYS A 36 25.18 -6.61 -1.87
CA CYS A 36 26.14 -7.66 -2.16
C CYS A 36 27.61 -7.28 -1.86
N GLY A 37 27.85 -6.40 -0.89
CA GLY A 37 29.20 -5.93 -0.53
C GLY A 37 29.72 -4.75 -1.36
N PHE A 38 28.91 -4.21 -2.27
CA PHE A 38 29.21 -2.97 -3.00
C PHE A 38 28.80 -1.72 -2.20
N ASP A 39 29.43 -0.60 -2.53
CA ASP A 39 29.03 0.70 -1.98
C ASP A 39 27.62 1.05 -2.45
N SER A 40 26.80 1.52 -1.51
CA SER A 40 25.39 1.82 -1.77
C SER A 40 25.24 2.79 -2.94
N ILE A 41 24.55 2.33 -3.98
CA ILE A 41 24.15 3.07 -5.16
C ILE A 41 23.31 4.27 -4.69
N LYS A 42 23.86 5.49 -4.73
CA LYS A 42 23.17 6.76 -4.36
C LYS A 42 21.97 7.12 -5.26
N TRP A 43 21.57 6.22 -6.15
CA TRP A 43 20.58 6.44 -7.21
C TRP A 43 19.14 6.28 -6.72
N TYR A 44 18.87 6.57 -5.44
CA TYR A 44 17.49 6.64 -4.90
C TYR A 44 16.64 7.72 -5.58
N LEU A 45 17.25 8.61 -6.37
CA LEU A 45 16.59 9.64 -7.18
C LEU A 45 16.23 9.16 -8.60
N ASN A 46 16.57 7.93 -8.98
CA ASN A 46 16.10 7.42 -10.26
C ASN A 46 14.57 7.38 -10.23
N SER A 47 13.93 7.82 -11.31
CA SER A 47 12.48 7.86 -11.43
C SER A 47 11.92 6.47 -11.11
N THR A 48 11.12 6.38 -10.05
CA THR A 48 10.32 5.20 -9.77
C THR A 48 9.48 4.87 -11.00
N SER A 49 9.20 3.59 -11.25
CA SER A 49 8.50 3.22 -12.46
C SER A 49 7.09 3.85 -12.46
N ASN A 50 6.74 4.53 -13.55
CA ASN A 50 5.43 5.18 -13.73
C ASN A 50 4.26 4.18 -13.61
N HIS A 51 4.53 2.88 -13.68
CA HIS A 51 3.52 1.85 -13.49
C HIS A 51 2.96 1.83 -12.06
N PHE A 52 3.81 1.96 -11.03
CA PHE A 52 3.31 1.99 -9.65
C PHE A 52 2.44 3.22 -9.37
N PHE A 53 2.78 4.35 -10.01
CA PHE A 53 1.97 5.55 -9.93
C PHE A 53 0.57 5.35 -10.55
N LYS A 54 0.49 4.74 -11.73
CA LYS A 54 -0.79 4.44 -12.40
C LYS A 54 -1.66 3.49 -11.57
N ILE A 55 -1.07 2.44 -11.01
CA ILE A 55 -1.78 1.48 -10.14
C ILE A 55 -2.30 2.20 -8.89
N GLY A 56 -1.50 3.08 -8.28
CA GLY A 56 -1.93 3.87 -7.12
C GLY A 56 -3.11 4.80 -7.42
N LEU A 57 -3.14 5.43 -8.60
CA LEU A 57 -4.27 6.25 -9.03
C LEU A 57 -5.56 5.42 -9.21
N ILE A 58 -5.46 4.26 -9.87
CA ILE A 58 -6.61 3.35 -10.06
C ILE A 58 -7.12 2.83 -8.71
N PHE A 59 -6.22 2.54 -7.78
CA PHE A 59 -6.60 2.11 -6.44
C PHE A 59 -7.39 3.19 -5.69
N ILE A 60 -6.96 4.45 -5.77
CA ILE A 60 -7.65 5.57 -5.11
C ILE A 60 -9.04 5.79 -5.72
N THR A 61 -9.18 5.75 -7.04
CA THR A 61 -10.49 5.92 -7.70
C THR A 61 -11.43 4.79 -7.33
N PHE A 62 -10.97 3.54 -7.33
CA PHE A 62 -11.78 2.39 -6.95
C PHE A 62 -12.19 2.41 -5.46
N ASP A 63 -11.31 2.84 -4.56
CA ASP A 63 -11.64 2.96 -3.13
C ASP A 63 -12.73 4.01 -2.87
N LEU A 64 -12.72 5.12 -3.62
CA LEU A 64 -13.79 6.13 -3.58
C LEU A 64 -15.13 5.60 -4.11
N GLU A 65 -15.11 4.79 -5.19
CA GLU A 65 -16.30 4.15 -5.72
C GLU A 65 -16.90 3.12 -4.74
N LEU A 66 -16.06 2.36 -4.04
CA LEU A 66 -16.49 1.44 -2.99
C LEU A 66 -17.06 2.18 -1.77
N MET A 67 -16.46 3.31 -1.37
CA MET A 67 -17.00 4.16 -0.32
C MET A 67 -18.41 4.64 -0.69
N TYR A 68 -18.61 5.06 -1.94
CA TYR A 68 -19.92 5.45 -2.46
C TYR A 68 -20.91 4.29 -2.42
N LEU A 69 -20.52 3.10 -2.88
CA LEU A 69 -21.37 1.90 -2.81
C LEU A 69 -21.82 1.61 -1.36
N MET A 70 -20.90 1.67 -0.40
CA MET A 70 -21.20 1.43 1.02
C MET A 70 -22.22 2.43 1.56
N PHE A 71 -22.09 3.73 1.24
CA PHE A 71 -23.06 4.74 1.66
C PHE A 71 -24.49 4.41 1.18
N PHE A 72 -24.64 3.91 -0.06
CA PHE A 72 -25.94 3.57 -0.63
C PHE A 72 -26.53 2.28 -0.04
N ILE A 73 -25.68 1.31 0.31
CA ILE A 73 -26.10 0.07 0.98
C ILE A 73 -26.66 0.39 2.38
N PHE A 74 -25.97 1.24 3.15
CA PHE A 74 -26.39 1.54 4.52
C PHE A 74 -27.62 2.45 4.60
N ASN A 75 -27.84 3.33 3.61
CA ASN A 75 -28.98 4.25 3.59
C ASN A 75 -30.25 3.70 2.94
N THR A 76 -30.36 2.36 2.80
CA THR A 76 -31.57 1.64 2.33
C THR A 76 -32.19 2.19 1.04
N ILE A 77 -31.33 2.62 0.11
CA ILE A 77 -31.78 3.12 -1.19
C ILE A 77 -32.29 1.94 -2.02
N SER A 78 -33.24 2.20 -2.94
CA SER A 78 -33.85 1.17 -3.76
C SER A 78 -32.81 0.25 -4.42
N MET A 79 -33.08 -1.06 -4.44
CA MET A 79 -32.19 -2.07 -5.05
C MET A 79 -31.77 -1.71 -6.48
N LYS A 80 -32.65 -1.00 -7.21
CA LYS A 80 -32.35 -0.50 -8.57
C LYS A 80 -31.14 0.44 -8.59
N MET A 81 -31.00 1.34 -7.62
CA MET A 81 -29.86 2.27 -7.55
C MET A 81 -28.56 1.55 -7.20
N ILE A 82 -28.61 0.57 -6.30
CA ILE A 82 -27.44 -0.26 -5.96
C ILE A 82 -26.96 -1.00 -7.22
N TRP A 83 -27.88 -1.60 -7.96
CA TRP A 83 -27.57 -2.26 -9.24
C TRP A 83 -26.99 -1.30 -10.28
N LEU A 84 -27.51 -0.07 -10.39
CA LEU A 84 -26.96 0.94 -11.29
C LEU A 84 -25.53 1.31 -10.93
N ILE A 85 -25.24 1.51 -9.64
CA ILE A 85 -23.88 1.85 -9.15
C ILE A 85 -22.93 0.69 -9.39
N LEU A 86 -23.34 -0.56 -9.13
CA LEU A 86 -22.51 -1.73 -9.40
C LEU A 86 -22.16 -1.83 -10.89
N ASN A 87 -23.13 -1.65 -11.78
CA ASN A 87 -22.88 -1.65 -13.22
C ASN A 87 -21.93 -0.52 -13.64
N PHE A 88 -22.06 0.66 -13.02
CA PHE A 88 -21.14 1.77 -13.25
C PHE A 88 -19.70 1.42 -12.87
N ILE A 89 -19.49 0.86 -11.67
CA ILE A 89 -18.17 0.43 -11.17
C ILE A 89 -17.55 -0.62 -12.11
N PHE A 90 -18.32 -1.64 -12.50
CA PHE A 90 -17.85 -2.66 -13.44
C PHE A 90 -17.51 -2.08 -14.82
N PHE A 91 -18.27 -1.10 -15.29
CA PHE A 91 -18.01 -0.44 -16.56
C PHE A 91 -16.70 0.36 -16.52
N THR A 92 -16.45 1.13 -15.45
CA THR A 92 -15.20 1.88 -15.26
C THR A 92 -13.99 0.95 -15.27
N LEU A 93 -14.06 -0.16 -14.53
CA LEU A 93 -13.01 -1.19 -14.50
C LEU A 93 -12.76 -1.80 -15.88
N PHE A 94 -13.82 -2.14 -16.61
CA PHE A 94 -13.69 -2.70 -17.95
C PHE A 94 -13.08 -1.70 -18.94
N PHE A 95 -13.45 -0.42 -18.83
CA PHE A 95 -12.88 0.65 -19.64
C PHE A 95 -11.38 0.83 -19.39
N GLU A 96 -10.95 0.82 -18.13
CA GLU A 96 -9.52 0.89 -17.78
C GLU A 96 -8.74 -0.33 -18.30
N TYR A 97 -9.31 -1.52 -18.17
CA TYR A 97 -8.72 -2.74 -18.71
C TYR A 97 -8.56 -2.67 -20.23
N TYR A 98 -9.59 -2.21 -20.94
CA TYR A 98 -9.55 -2.05 -22.39
C TYR A 98 -8.51 -1.02 -22.83
N MET A 99 -8.31 0.05 -22.06
CA MET A 99 -7.27 1.06 -22.32
C MET A 99 -5.85 0.55 -22.06
N GLY A 100 -5.69 -0.68 -21.55
CA GLY A 100 -4.38 -1.28 -21.30
C GLY A 100 -3.58 -0.56 -20.22
N THR A 101 -4.20 0.28 -19.40
CA THR A 101 -3.52 1.04 -18.33
C THR A 101 -2.93 0.11 -17.26
N LEU A 102 -3.53 -1.06 -17.11
CA LEU A 102 -3.14 -2.15 -16.21
C LEU A 102 -2.05 -3.07 -16.80
N SER A 103 -1.67 -2.89 -18.07
CA SER A 103 -0.65 -3.75 -18.69
C SER A 103 0.75 -3.41 -18.19
N TRP A 104 1.46 -4.44 -17.72
CA TRP A 104 2.90 -4.40 -17.53
C TRP A 104 3.55 -4.97 -18.79
N ASN A 105 3.75 -4.09 -19.77
CA ASN A 105 4.69 -4.37 -20.84
C ASN A 105 6.08 -4.02 -20.33
N TYR A 106 7.00 -4.98 -20.43
CA TYR A 106 8.41 -4.81 -20.12
C TYR A 106 9.04 -3.66 -20.91
#